data_AF-A0A7K4LHS1-F1
#
_entry.id   AF-A0A7K4LHS1-F1
#
_cell.length_a   1.000
_cell.length_b   1.000
_cell.length_c   1.000
_cell.angle_alpha   90.00
_cell.angle_beta   90.00
_cell.angle_gamma   90.00
#
_symmetry.space_group_name_H-M   'P 1'
#
loop_
_entity.id
_entity.type
_entity.pdbx_description
1 polymer ?
#
loop_
_entity_poly.entity_id
_entity_poly.type
_entity_poly.pdbx_seq_one_letter_code
_entity_poly.pdbx_strand_id
1 'polypeptide(L)'
;SKSHGCCVVGVPASEKIAERDLKNMEKYHSKISRAGQNLGVDPAVVAGIISRESHAGMVLKDGWGDHGNAFGLMQVDKRFHKIVGSWDSEEHITQGTTILHGMIKEIQQKFPTWTKEQQLKGGISAYNAGVKNVQSYDRMDIGTTKNDYANDVVARAQFYKRNGY
;
A
#
# COMPACT_ATOMS: atom_id res chain seq x y z
N SER A 1 24.71 0.51 30.72
CA SER A 1 24.28 -0.87 30.40
C SER A 1 24.18 -0.99 28.89
N LYS A 2 24.62 -2.12 28.31
CA LYS A 2 24.62 -2.37 26.86
C LYS A 2 23.21 -2.73 26.40
N SER A 3 22.53 -1.86 25.65
CA SER A 3 21.29 -2.22 24.95
C SER A 3 21.63 -2.89 23.62
N HIS A 4 21.67 -4.22 23.61
CA HIS A 4 21.60 -5.02 22.39
C HIS A 4 20.16 -4.96 21.87
N GLY A 5 19.87 -3.99 21.00
CA GLY A 5 18.63 -3.93 20.23
C GLY A 5 19.00 -3.74 18.77
N CYS A 6 19.25 -4.84 18.07
CA CYS A 6 19.51 -4.79 16.63
C CYS A 6 18.32 -4.10 15.96
N CYS A 7 18.53 -2.90 15.41
CA CYS A 7 17.53 -2.20 14.62
C CYS A 7 17.28 -3.04 13.37
N VAL A 8 16.24 -3.86 13.40
CA VAL A 8 15.80 -4.62 12.24
C VAL A 8 15.46 -3.59 11.15
N VAL A 9 16.16 -3.62 10.02
CA VAL A 9 15.98 -2.74 8.86
C VAL A 9 15.69 -3.58 7.60
N GLY A 10 15.12 -2.96 6.57
CA GLY A 10 14.79 -3.66 5.32
C GLY A 10 13.65 -4.66 5.49
N VAL A 11 13.64 -5.73 4.68
CA VAL A 11 12.55 -6.71 4.61
C VAL A 11 12.12 -7.24 5.98
N PRO A 12 13.02 -7.69 6.89
CA PRO A 12 12.59 -8.21 8.18
C PRO A 12 11.89 -7.18 9.08
N ALA A 13 12.15 -5.88 8.87
CA ALA A 13 11.47 -4.81 9.59
C ALA A 13 10.04 -4.64 9.08
N SER A 14 9.88 -4.62 7.75
CA SER A 14 8.59 -4.57 7.07
C SER A 14 7.69 -5.72 7.48
N GLU A 15 8.22 -6.94 7.47
CA GLU A 15 7.46 -8.13 7.86
C GLU A 15 7.03 -8.08 9.33
N LYS A 16 7.90 -7.60 10.23
CA LYS A 16 7.57 -7.42 11.65
C LYS A 16 6.49 -6.36 11.88
N ILE A 17 6.41 -5.34 11.03
CA ILE A 17 5.33 -4.36 11.07
C ILE A 17 4.03 -5.01 10.56
N ALA A 18 4.08 -5.71 9.42
CA ALA A 18 2.92 -6.40 8.87
C ALA A 18 2.33 -7.44 9.84
N GLU A 19 3.20 -8.16 10.57
CA GLU A 19 2.83 -9.10 11.62
C GLU A 19 2.05 -8.42 12.76
N ARG A 20 2.50 -7.24 13.21
CA ARG A 20 1.79 -6.47 14.26
C ARG A 20 0.41 -6.02 13.80
N ASP A 21 0.29 -5.67 12.52
CA ASP A 21 -0.96 -5.20 11.94
C ASP A 21 -1.93 -6.36 11.61
N LEU A 22 -1.44 -7.61 11.51
CA LEU A 22 -2.19 -8.77 11.02
C LEU A 22 -3.52 -8.98 11.74
N LYS A 23 -3.52 -8.98 13.07
CA LYS A 23 -4.74 -9.16 13.88
C LYS A 23 -5.81 -8.11 13.57
N ASN A 24 -5.40 -6.88 13.30
CA ASN A 24 -6.33 -5.81 12.97
C ASN A 24 -6.75 -5.87 11.49
N MET A 25 -5.85 -6.32 10.61
CA MET A 25 -6.11 -6.54 9.19
C MET A 25 -7.19 -7.61 8.96
N GLU A 26 -7.24 -8.67 9.77
CA GLU A 26 -8.21 -9.77 9.68
C GLU A 26 -9.67 -9.29 9.65
N LYS A 27 -9.98 -8.17 10.31
CA LYS A 27 -11.32 -7.55 10.30
C LYS A 27 -11.80 -7.17 8.89
N TYR A 28 -10.86 -6.95 7.98
CA TYR A 28 -11.10 -6.45 6.63
C TYR A 28 -10.77 -7.48 5.56
N HIS A 29 -10.32 -8.69 5.94
CA HIS A 29 -9.83 -9.72 5.02
C HIS A 29 -10.80 -9.98 3.85
N SER A 30 -12.08 -10.24 4.14
CA SER A 30 -13.08 -10.50 3.09
C SER A 30 -13.29 -9.31 2.14
N LYS A 31 -13.30 -8.08 2.65
CA LYS A 31 -13.44 -6.85 1.85
C LYS A 31 -12.20 -6.64 0.97
N ILE A 32 -11.01 -6.88 1.52
CA ILE A 32 -9.73 -6.81 0.82
C ILE A 32 -9.66 -7.84 -0.30
N SER A 33 -10.03 -9.10 -0.02
CA SER A 33 -10.08 -10.17 -1.02
C SER A 33 -11.02 -9.84 -2.17
N ARG A 34 -12.25 -9.38 -1.88
CA ARG A 34 -13.22 -9.01 -2.91
C ARG A 34 -12.73 -7.83 -3.76
N ALA A 35 -12.25 -6.75 -3.14
CA ALA A 35 -11.76 -5.58 -3.85
C ALA A 35 -10.56 -5.90 -4.76
N GLY A 36 -9.60 -6.68 -4.26
CA GLY A 36 -8.43 -7.11 -5.03
C GLY A 36 -8.82 -7.99 -6.22
N GLN A 37 -9.61 -9.04 -5.98
CA GLN A 37 -10.02 -9.99 -7.01
C GLN A 37 -10.82 -9.32 -8.13
N ASN A 38 -11.76 -8.43 -7.79
CA ASN A 38 -12.59 -7.71 -8.76
C ASN A 38 -11.77 -6.83 -9.72
N LEU A 39 -10.59 -6.37 -9.29
CA LEU A 39 -9.72 -5.47 -10.05
C LEU A 39 -8.45 -6.16 -10.58
N GLY A 40 -8.31 -7.48 -10.37
CA GLY A 40 -7.12 -8.24 -10.77
C GLY A 40 -5.85 -7.81 -10.04
N VAL A 41 -5.98 -7.29 -8.81
CA VAL A 41 -4.87 -6.93 -7.93
C VAL A 41 -4.78 -7.98 -6.82
N ASP A 42 -3.59 -8.55 -6.61
CA ASP A 42 -3.35 -9.52 -5.54
C ASP A 42 -3.78 -8.91 -4.18
N PRO A 43 -4.71 -9.54 -3.42
CA PRO A 43 -5.20 -8.97 -2.18
C PRO A 43 -4.10 -8.74 -1.13
N ALA A 44 -3.00 -9.50 -1.19
CA ALA A 44 -1.83 -9.27 -0.35
C ALA A 44 -1.17 -7.90 -0.62
N VAL A 45 -1.20 -7.40 -1.86
CA VAL A 45 -0.72 -6.04 -2.20
C VAL A 45 -1.63 -4.99 -1.57
N VAL A 46 -2.95 -5.19 -1.64
CA VAL A 46 -3.92 -4.28 -1.02
C VAL A 46 -3.71 -4.24 0.50
N ALA A 47 -3.54 -5.40 1.15
CA ALA A 47 -3.21 -5.48 2.57
C ALA A 47 -1.87 -4.80 2.91
N GLY A 48 -0.84 -4.98 2.08
CA GLY A 48 0.46 -4.31 2.22
C GLY A 48 0.34 -2.79 2.22
N ILE A 49 -0.47 -2.22 1.32
CA ILE A 49 -0.76 -0.78 1.27
C ILE A 49 -1.52 -0.34 2.52
N ILE A 50 -2.58 -1.04 2.91
CA ILE A 50 -3.37 -0.69 4.11
C ILE A 50 -2.48 -0.67 5.37
N SER A 51 -1.57 -1.64 5.51
CA SER A 51 -0.60 -1.68 6.61
C SER A 51 0.34 -0.47 6.57
N ARG A 52 0.87 -0.12 5.39
CA ARG A 52 1.75 1.03 5.23
C ARG A 52 1.06 2.36 5.50
N GLU A 53 -0.18 2.51 5.03
CA GLU A 53 -0.92 3.77 5.05
C GLU A 53 -1.57 4.05 6.41
N SER A 54 -2.15 3.03 7.04
CA SER A 54 -2.99 3.25 8.22
C SER A 54 -2.75 2.29 9.37
N HIS A 55 -1.77 1.38 9.26
CA HIS A 55 -1.63 0.26 10.19
C HIS A 55 -2.97 -0.45 10.41
N ALA A 56 -3.68 -0.75 9.31
CA ALA A 56 -5.05 -1.28 9.31
C ALA A 56 -6.06 -0.41 10.10
N GLY A 57 -5.87 0.91 10.11
CA GLY A 57 -6.74 1.87 10.80
C GLY A 57 -6.29 2.28 12.21
N MET A 58 -5.25 1.67 12.78
CA MET A 58 -4.83 1.98 14.16
C MET A 58 -4.34 3.42 14.37
N VAL A 59 -3.84 4.08 13.32
CA VAL A 59 -3.33 5.44 13.41
C VAL A 59 -4.34 6.51 12.97
N LEU A 60 -5.55 6.11 12.57
CA LEU A 60 -6.57 7.01 12.04
C LEU A 60 -7.41 7.63 13.17
N LYS A 61 -7.91 8.85 12.93
CA LYS A 61 -8.92 9.51 13.77
C LYS A 61 -10.18 9.71 12.93
N ASP A 62 -11.25 8.99 13.25
CA ASP A 62 -12.51 8.98 12.49
C ASP A 62 -12.29 8.73 10.98
N GLY A 63 -11.33 7.86 10.66
CA GLY A 63 -10.95 7.54 9.29
C GLY A 63 -9.95 8.49 8.64
N TRP A 64 -9.58 9.59 9.29
CA TRP A 64 -8.67 10.58 8.73
C TRP A 64 -7.22 10.38 9.19
N GLY A 65 -6.29 10.54 8.25
CA GLY A 65 -4.85 10.69 8.48
C GLY A 65 -4.29 11.87 7.68
N ASP A 66 -2.96 11.99 7.61
CA ASP A 66 -2.21 13.09 6.99
C ASP A 66 -2.85 14.49 7.21
N HIS A 67 -2.95 14.91 8.47
CA HIS A 67 -3.53 16.21 8.84
C HIS A 67 -4.95 16.46 8.29
N GLY A 68 -5.71 15.39 8.03
CA GLY A 68 -7.07 15.44 7.51
C GLY A 68 -7.19 15.47 5.99
N ASN A 69 -6.11 15.21 5.24
CA ASN A 69 -6.15 15.16 3.78
C ASN A 69 -6.43 13.75 3.24
N ALA A 70 -5.96 12.73 3.93
CA ALA A 70 -6.08 11.34 3.51
C ALA A 70 -7.16 10.60 4.31
N PHE A 71 -7.98 9.80 3.61
CA PHE A 71 -9.14 9.14 4.17
C PHE A 71 -9.07 7.60 4.08
N GLY A 72 -9.51 6.95 5.15
CA GLY A 72 -9.75 5.51 5.28
C GLY A 72 -8.52 4.62 5.20
N LEU A 73 -8.76 3.31 5.16
CA LEU A 73 -7.73 2.26 5.29
C LEU A 73 -6.59 2.40 4.27
N MET A 74 -6.91 2.81 3.04
CA MET A 74 -5.94 3.05 1.96
C MET A 74 -5.54 4.53 1.80
N GLN A 75 -5.95 5.42 2.71
CA GLN A 75 -5.53 6.84 2.73
C GLN A 75 -5.72 7.60 1.40
N VAL A 76 -6.90 7.48 0.79
CA VAL A 76 -7.24 8.21 -0.44
C VAL A 76 -7.24 9.72 -0.17
N ASP A 77 -6.48 10.47 -0.97
CA ASP A 77 -6.32 11.92 -0.82
C ASP A 77 -7.53 12.69 -1.38
N LYS A 78 -8.25 13.38 -0.50
CA LYS A 78 -9.45 14.15 -0.83
C LYS A 78 -9.20 15.34 -1.76
N ARG A 79 -7.95 15.79 -1.88
CA ARG A 79 -7.56 16.91 -2.75
C ARG A 79 -7.61 16.54 -4.22
N PHE A 80 -7.46 15.25 -4.52
CA PHE A 80 -7.42 14.70 -5.88
C PHE A 80 -8.61 13.80 -6.20
N HIS A 81 -9.31 13.27 -5.19
CA HIS A 81 -10.40 12.32 -5.37
C HIS A 81 -11.62 12.68 -4.52
N LYS A 82 -12.82 12.45 -5.07
CA LYS A 82 -14.05 12.45 -4.29
C LYS A 82 -14.11 11.16 -3.46
N ILE A 83 -14.18 11.28 -2.14
CA ILE A 83 -14.26 10.15 -1.22
C ILE A 83 -15.60 9.41 -1.36
N VAL A 84 -15.57 8.08 -1.26
CA VAL A 84 -16.75 7.21 -1.25
C VAL A 84 -16.71 6.21 -0.09
N GLY A 85 -17.89 5.81 0.39
CA GLY A 85 -18.04 4.82 1.48
C GLY A 85 -17.60 5.32 2.86
N SER A 86 -17.69 4.42 3.86
CA SER A 86 -17.04 4.62 5.16
C SER A 86 -15.55 4.32 5.06
N TRP A 87 -14.78 4.86 6.00
CA TRP A 87 -13.31 4.78 6.04
C TRP A 87 -12.75 3.33 6.00
N ASP A 88 -13.56 2.35 6.41
CA ASP A 88 -13.26 0.92 6.48
C ASP A 88 -14.19 0.05 5.62
N SER A 89 -15.00 0.67 4.76
CA SER A 89 -15.91 -0.02 3.85
C SER A 89 -15.20 -0.72 2.71
N GLU A 90 -15.88 -1.68 2.09
CA GLU A 90 -15.43 -2.27 0.83
C GLU A 90 -15.43 -1.27 -0.32
N GLU A 91 -16.38 -0.32 -0.33
CA GLU A 91 -16.43 0.76 -1.31
C GLU A 91 -15.13 1.60 -1.27
N HIS A 92 -14.67 1.95 -0.07
CA HIS A 92 -13.42 2.67 0.13
C HIS A 92 -12.19 1.85 -0.31
N ILE A 93 -12.10 0.58 0.10
CA ILE A 93 -11.00 -0.30 -0.31
C ILE A 93 -11.00 -0.48 -1.85
N THR A 94 -12.18 -0.62 -2.46
CA THR A 94 -12.34 -0.71 -3.92
C THR A 94 -11.90 0.59 -4.60
N GLN A 95 -12.23 1.75 -4.04
CA GLN A 95 -11.74 3.04 -4.54
C GLN A 95 -10.21 3.11 -4.52
N GLY A 96 -9.58 2.85 -3.38
CA GLY A 96 -8.13 2.85 -3.26
C GLY A 96 -7.45 1.87 -4.21
N THR A 97 -8.01 0.66 -4.35
CA THR A 97 -7.52 -0.36 -5.27
C THR A 97 -7.70 0.03 -6.74
N THR A 98 -8.78 0.74 -7.08
CA THR A 98 -9.02 1.26 -8.45
C THR A 98 -7.97 2.31 -8.81
N ILE A 99 -7.64 3.21 -7.88
CA ILE A 99 -6.57 4.21 -8.07
C ILE A 99 -5.23 3.50 -8.29
N LEU A 100 -4.88 2.52 -7.45
CA LEU A 100 -3.67 1.71 -7.64
C LEU A 100 -3.63 1.02 -9.01
N HIS A 101 -4.73 0.38 -9.41
CA HIS A 101 -4.82 -0.27 -10.72
C HIS A 101 -4.59 0.73 -11.86
N GLY A 102 -5.15 1.95 -11.77
CA GLY A 102 -4.86 3.04 -12.71
C GLY A 102 -3.38 3.40 -12.77
N MET A 103 -2.73 3.58 -11.62
CA MET A 103 -1.29 3.87 -11.55
C MET A 103 -0.44 2.74 -12.15
N ILE A 104 -0.80 1.48 -11.91
CA ILE A 104 -0.15 0.33 -12.54
C ILE A 104 -0.27 0.41 -14.07
N LYS A 105 -1.45 0.72 -14.61
CA LYS A 105 -1.66 0.86 -16.06
C LYS A 105 -0.82 1.98 -16.65
N GLU A 106 -0.74 3.13 -15.99
CA GLU A 106 0.10 4.24 -16.44
C GLU A 106 1.60 3.86 -16.44
N ILE A 107 2.06 3.12 -15.43
CA ILE A 107 3.44 2.63 -15.39
C ILE A 107 3.71 1.58 -16.49
N GLN A 108 2.74 0.70 -16.77
CA GLN A 108 2.83 -0.25 -17.89
C GLN A 108 3.01 0.47 -19.24
N GLN A 109 2.30 1.58 -19.44
CA GLN A 109 2.42 2.39 -20.65
C GLN A 109 3.74 3.16 -20.69
N LYS A 110 4.19 3.72 -19.56
CA LYS A 110 5.42 4.51 -19.46
C LYS A 110 6.67 3.66 -19.63
N PHE A 111 6.67 2.42 -19.12
CA PHE A 111 7.80 1.49 -19.17
C PHE A 111 7.38 0.14 -19.75
N PRO A 112 7.11 0.07 -21.07
CA PRO A 112 6.59 -1.16 -21.70
C PRO A 112 7.60 -2.31 -21.71
N THR A 113 8.90 -2.01 -21.55
CA THR A 113 9.98 -3.02 -21.50
C THR A 113 10.20 -3.62 -20.12
N TRP A 114 9.58 -3.06 -19.07
CA TRP A 114 9.65 -3.64 -17.73
C TRP A 114 8.80 -4.92 -17.65
N THR A 115 9.24 -5.85 -16.81
CA THR A 115 8.44 -7.03 -16.45
C THR A 115 7.16 -6.62 -15.71
N LYS A 116 6.18 -7.53 -15.61
CA LYS A 116 4.93 -7.26 -14.91
C LYS A 116 5.15 -6.96 -13.43
N GLU A 117 6.12 -7.62 -12.81
CA GLU A 117 6.52 -7.43 -11.42
C GLU A 117 7.15 -6.05 -11.21
N GLN A 118 8.01 -5.61 -12.13
CA GLN A 118 8.60 -4.28 -12.10
C GLN A 118 7.54 -3.18 -12.30
N GLN A 119 6.59 -3.40 -13.22
CA GLN A 119 5.47 -2.49 -13.46
C GLN A 119 4.53 -2.41 -12.25
N LEU A 120 4.23 -3.54 -11.61
CA LEU A 120 3.48 -3.59 -10.36
C LEU A 120 4.16 -2.76 -9.27
N LYS A 121 5.46 -3.00 -9.04
CA LYS A 121 6.24 -2.25 -8.04
C LYS A 121 6.27 -0.75 -8.35
N GLY A 122 6.43 -0.37 -9.62
CA GLY A 122 6.34 1.02 -10.06
C GLY A 122 4.97 1.63 -9.80
N GLY A 123 3.87 0.89 -10.03
CA GLY A 123 2.51 1.36 -9.73
C GLY A 123 2.28 1.58 -8.24
N ILE A 124 2.83 0.72 -7.39
CA ILE A 124 2.81 0.89 -5.92
C ILE A 124 3.59 2.16 -5.52
N SER A 125 4.78 2.39 -6.10
CA SER A 125 5.57 3.61 -5.85
C SER A 125 4.82 4.88 -6.28
N ALA A 126 4.19 4.82 -7.46
CA ALA A 126 3.37 5.88 -8.02
C ALA A 126 2.10 6.16 -7.20
N TYR A 127 1.58 5.19 -6.45
CA TYR A 127 0.45 5.43 -5.54
C TYR A 127 0.77 6.51 -4.50
N ASN A 128 2.01 6.55 -4.01
CA ASN A 128 2.46 7.52 -3.01
C ASN A 128 2.95 8.84 -3.63
N ALA A 129 3.73 8.80 -4.71
CA ALA A 129 4.44 9.96 -5.26
C ALA A 129 4.01 10.37 -6.68
N GLY A 130 3.04 9.67 -7.25
CA GLY A 130 2.57 9.85 -8.63
C GLY A 130 3.50 9.23 -9.69
N VAL A 131 2.93 8.96 -10.87
CA VAL A 131 3.63 8.34 -12.02
C VAL A 131 4.81 9.17 -12.52
N LYS A 132 4.77 10.49 -12.35
CA LYS A 132 5.88 11.38 -12.71
C LYS A 132 7.12 11.17 -11.83
N ASN A 133 6.99 10.65 -10.61
CA ASN A 133 8.15 10.36 -9.77
C ASN A 133 8.93 9.13 -10.25
N VAL A 134 8.24 8.13 -10.78
CA VAL A 134 8.86 6.86 -11.19
C VAL A 134 9.61 7.04 -12.51
N GLN A 135 10.94 7.18 -12.45
CA GLN A 135 11.80 7.43 -13.63
C GLN A 135 12.67 6.23 -14.02
N SER A 136 13.01 5.37 -13.06
CA SER A 136 13.81 4.16 -13.27
C SER A 136 13.43 3.09 -12.25
N TYR A 137 13.73 1.84 -12.53
CA TYR A 137 13.35 0.72 -11.65
C TYR A 137 14.06 0.80 -10.30
N ASP A 138 15.39 0.94 -10.29
CA ASP A 138 16.18 0.88 -9.06
C ASP A 138 16.02 2.10 -8.15
N ARG A 139 15.50 3.21 -8.68
CA ARG A 139 15.38 4.48 -7.96
C ARG A 139 13.94 5.00 -7.86
N MET A 140 12.93 4.15 -8.15
CA MET A 140 11.52 4.57 -8.17
C MET A 140 11.03 5.18 -6.86
N ASP A 141 11.56 4.67 -5.73
CA ASP A 141 11.14 5.13 -4.40
C ASP A 141 11.84 6.41 -3.95
N ILE A 142 12.88 6.88 -4.62
CA ILE A 142 13.47 8.18 -4.27
C ILE A 142 12.42 9.27 -4.53
N GLY A 143 12.07 10.03 -3.49
CA GLY A 143 10.99 11.02 -3.51
C GLY A 143 9.66 10.52 -2.91
N THR A 144 9.50 9.22 -2.67
CA THR A 144 8.38 8.68 -1.89
C THR A 144 8.58 8.95 -0.40
N THR A 145 7.52 8.84 0.40
CA THR A 145 7.60 8.91 1.87
C THR A 145 8.69 7.95 2.38
N LYS A 146 9.70 8.49 3.07
CA LYS A 146 10.90 7.78 3.58
C LYS A 146 11.81 7.13 2.52
N ASN A 147 11.59 7.41 1.24
CA ASN A 147 12.32 6.85 0.10
C ASN A 147 12.27 5.31 -0.01
N ASP A 148 11.22 4.68 0.50
CA ASP A 148 11.12 3.22 0.59
C ASP A 148 9.70 2.65 0.34
N TYR A 149 8.77 3.46 -0.16
CA TYR A 149 7.35 3.14 -0.13
C TYR A 149 7.02 1.80 -0.80
N ALA A 150 7.40 1.60 -2.07
CA ALA A 150 7.10 0.35 -2.77
C ALA A 150 7.92 -0.83 -2.24
N ASN A 151 9.19 -0.61 -1.86
CA ASN A 151 10.01 -1.66 -1.26
C ASN A 151 9.39 -2.20 0.04
N ASP A 152 8.96 -1.32 0.93
CA ASP A 152 8.30 -1.70 2.18
C ASP A 152 6.95 -2.38 1.92
N VAL A 153 6.10 -1.79 1.08
CA VAL A 153 4.79 -2.37 0.74
C VAL A 153 4.93 -3.77 0.14
N VAL A 154 5.87 -4.00 -0.77
CA VAL A 154 6.10 -5.33 -1.36
C VAL A 154 6.53 -6.34 -0.30
N ALA A 155 7.43 -5.96 0.62
CA ALA A 155 7.85 -6.84 1.71
C ALA A 155 6.67 -7.20 2.64
N ARG A 156 5.83 -6.22 2.99
CA ARG A 156 4.60 -6.45 3.77
C ARG A 156 3.61 -7.33 3.01
N ALA A 157 3.43 -7.11 1.71
CA ALA A 157 2.55 -7.92 0.88
C ALA A 157 3.02 -9.37 0.81
N GLN A 158 4.32 -9.63 0.69
CA GLN A 158 4.87 -10.98 0.74
C GLN A 158 4.56 -11.68 2.08
N PHE A 159 4.62 -10.95 3.19
CA PHE A 159 4.17 -11.47 4.49
C PHE A 159 2.67 -11.83 4.45
N TYR A 160 1.80 -10.92 4.02
CA TYR A 160 0.35 -11.18 3.97
C TYR A 160 -0.01 -12.35 3.05
N LYS A 161 0.68 -12.50 1.93
CA LYS A 161 0.50 -13.62 1.00
C LYS A 161 0.76 -14.97 1.65
N ARG A 162 1.77 -15.06 2.53
CA ARG A 162 2.04 -16.29 3.31
C ARG A 162 1.03 -16.52 4.44
N ASN A 163 0.21 -15.53 4.76
CA ASN A 163 -0.79 -15.55 5.82
C ASN A 163 -2.23 -15.49 5.28
N GLY A 164 -2.46 -15.92 4.03
CA GLY A 164 -3.80 -16.17 3.50
C GLY A 164 -4.49 -14.97 2.85
N TYR A 165 -3.75 -13.93 2.48
CA TYR A 165 -4.25 -12.84 1.62
C TYR A 165 -3.91 -13.10 0.15
#